data_AF-A0AA90ZHH5-F1
#
_entry.id   AF-A0AA90ZHH5-F1
#
_cell.length_a   1.000
_cell.length_b   1.000
_cell.length_c   1.000
_cell.angle_alpha   90.00
_cell.angle_beta   90.00
_cell.angle_gamma   90.00
#
_symmetry.space_group_name_H-M   'P 1'
#
loop_
_entity.id
_entity.type
_entity.pdbx_description
1 polymer ?
#
loop_
_entity_poly.entity_id
_entity_poly.type
_entity_poly.pdbx_seq_one_letter_code
_entity_poly.pdbx_strand_id
1 'polypeptide(L)'
;MYSVTLIPTPGQTPGHVSVEITSGDRRALITGDAIHTTAQCWHPEWHFMFDSDAEMAVTSRRKLLESASETGCIVLGNHFALPSIGRVKADNDAFRWED
;
A
#
# COMPACT_ATOMS: atom_id res chain seq x y z
N MET A 1 -8.69 -22.07 -4.59
CA MET A 1 -9.78 -21.13 -4.24
C MET A 1 -9.20 -19.72 -4.33
N TYR A 2 -9.99 -18.74 -4.76
CA TYR A 2 -9.59 -17.33 -4.75
C TYR A 2 -10.41 -16.58 -3.71
N SER A 3 -9.86 -15.50 -3.16
CA SER A 3 -10.59 -14.58 -2.29
C SER A 3 -10.36 -13.13 -2.70
N VAL A 4 -11.30 -12.28 -2.33
CA VAL A 4 -11.17 -10.82 -2.39
C VAL A 4 -11.49 -10.30 -1.00
N THR A 5 -10.57 -9.55 -0.41
CA THR A 5 -10.67 -9.04 0.95
C THR A 5 -10.46 -7.54 0.96
N LEU A 6 -11.35 -6.81 1.64
CA LEU A 6 -11.20 -5.38 1.85
C LEU A 6 -10.34 -5.15 3.08
N ILE A 7 -9.27 -4.38 2.92
CA ILE A 7 -8.33 -4.00 3.99
C ILE A 7 -8.60 -2.53 4.35
N PRO A 8 -9.17 -2.25 5.54
CA PRO A 8 -9.35 -0.88 6.00
C PRO A 8 -8.02 -0.13 6.00
N THR A 9 -7.96 0.96 5.25
CA THR A 9 -6.81 1.86 5.17
C THR A 9 -7.29 3.31 5.25
N PRO A 10 -7.97 3.68 6.36
CA PRO A 10 -8.50 5.03 6.54
C PRO A 10 -7.38 6.07 6.57
N GLY A 11 -7.71 7.32 6.27
CA GLY A 11 -6.77 8.43 6.28
C GLY A 11 -6.98 9.34 5.08
N GLN A 12 -6.73 8.82 3.87
CA GLN A 12 -7.05 9.54 2.62
C GLN A 12 -8.52 9.96 2.62
N THR A 13 -9.41 9.01 2.90
CA THR A 13 -10.79 9.27 3.30
C THR A 13 -11.14 8.40 4.52
N PRO A 14 -12.18 8.76 5.31
CA PRO A 14 -12.57 7.96 6.47
C PRO A 14 -12.97 6.51 6.14
N GLY A 15 -13.50 6.28 4.93
CA GLY A 15 -13.95 4.97 4.45
C GLY A 15 -12.98 4.29 3.47
N HIS A 16 -11.74 4.77 3.35
CA HIS A 16 -10.80 4.23 2.38
C HIS A 16 -10.43 2.77 2.69
N VAL A 17 -10.41 1.93 1.65
CA VAL A 17 -10.02 0.52 1.71
C VAL A 17 -9.04 0.20 0.58
N SER A 18 -8.06 -0.66 0.89
CA SER A 18 -7.25 -1.36 -0.10
C SER A 18 -7.89 -2.72 -0.37
N VAL A 19 -7.55 -3.37 -1.49
CA VAL A 19 -8.12 -4.67 -1.86
C VAL A 19 -7.01 -5.69 -2.00
N GLU A 20 -7.08 -6.75 -1.18
CA GLU A 20 -6.23 -7.93 -1.34
C GLU A 20 -6.97 -9.00 -2.17
N ILE A 21 -6.28 -9.55 -3.15
CA ILE A 21 -6.73 -10.67 -3.97
C ILE A 21 -5.78 -11.83 -3.72
N THR A 22 -6.31 -12.99 -3.34
CA THR A 22 -5.51 -14.20 -3.17
C THR A 22 -5.94 -15.28 -4.16
N SER A 23 -4.97 -16.06 -4.65
CA SER A 23 -5.21 -17.21 -5.53
C SER A 23 -4.14 -18.27 -5.31
N GLY A 24 -4.46 -19.26 -4.48
CA GLY A 24 -3.48 -20.24 -4.00
C GLY A 24 -2.47 -19.58 -3.05
N ASP A 25 -1.20 -19.71 -3.36
CA ASP A 25 -0.07 -19.07 -2.66
C ASP A 25 0.21 -17.63 -3.15
N ARG A 26 -0.41 -17.21 -4.25
CA ARG A 26 -0.22 -15.87 -4.83
C ARG A 26 -1.13 -14.84 -4.20
N ARG A 27 -0.61 -13.63 -4.03
CA ARG A 27 -1.32 -12.46 -3.51
C ARG A 27 -1.06 -11.24 -4.36
N ALA A 28 -2.09 -10.43 -4.54
CA ALA A 28 -2.00 -9.11 -5.13
C ALA A 28 -2.71 -8.10 -4.23
N LEU A 29 -2.16 -6.90 -4.12
CA LEU A 29 -2.68 -5.80 -3.34
C LEU A 29 -2.91 -4.59 -4.25
N ILE A 30 -4.15 -4.12 -4.31
CA ILE A 30 -4.52 -2.85 -4.93
C ILE A 30 -4.59 -1.81 -3.83
N THR A 31 -3.73 -0.80 -3.88
CA THR A 31 -3.56 0.14 -2.76
C THR A 31 -4.66 1.19 -2.67
N GLY A 32 -5.37 1.45 -3.76
CA GLY A 32 -6.13 2.69 -3.87
C GLY A 32 -5.20 3.88 -3.65
N ASP A 33 -5.67 4.84 -2.88
CA ASP A 33 -4.97 6.09 -2.58
C ASP A 33 -4.25 6.05 -1.21
N ALA A 34 -4.07 4.87 -0.61
CA ALA A 34 -3.29 4.73 0.62
C ALA A 34 -1.81 5.15 0.42
N ILE A 35 -1.32 5.08 -0.83
CA ILE A 35 0.01 5.51 -1.25
C ILE A 35 -0.05 6.06 -2.69
N HIS A 36 0.59 7.20 -2.93
CA HIS A 36 0.50 7.95 -4.18
C HIS A 36 1.75 7.84 -5.04
N THR A 37 2.93 7.64 -4.44
CA THR A 37 4.20 7.52 -5.17
C THR A 37 5.13 6.49 -4.52
N THR A 38 6.09 5.96 -5.30
CA THR A 38 7.14 5.07 -4.77
C THR A 38 8.02 5.73 -3.71
N ALA A 39 8.14 7.06 -3.74
CA ALA A 39 8.87 7.82 -2.71
C ALA A 39 8.24 7.66 -1.31
N GLN A 40 6.91 7.47 -1.22
CA GLN A 40 6.24 7.19 0.05
C GLN A 40 6.50 5.77 0.57
N CYS A 41 7.15 4.88 -0.18
CA CYS A 41 7.70 3.65 0.39
C CYS A 41 8.95 3.98 1.22
N TRP A 42 9.85 4.83 0.69
CA TRP A 42 11.06 5.29 1.38
C TRP A 42 10.76 6.27 2.52
N HIS A 43 9.71 7.07 2.36
CA HIS A 43 9.24 8.07 3.31
C HIS A 43 7.77 7.83 3.68
N PRO A 44 7.45 6.74 4.38
CA PRO A 44 6.07 6.38 4.69
C PRO A 44 5.38 7.40 5.61
N GLU A 45 6.14 8.27 6.29
CA GLU A 45 5.66 9.40 7.09
C GLU A 45 5.14 10.59 6.26
N TRP A 46 5.43 10.65 4.96
CA TRP A 46 4.95 11.76 4.11
C TRP A 46 3.47 11.60 3.80
N HIS A 47 2.63 12.49 4.30
CA HIS A 47 1.22 12.51 3.96
C HIS A 47 0.96 13.29 2.66
N PHE A 48 -0.17 13.02 2.03
CA PHE A 48 -0.65 13.79 0.89
C PHE A 48 -1.49 14.97 1.39
N MET A 49 -1.47 16.08 0.66
CA MET A 49 -2.20 17.29 1.08
C MET A 49 -3.73 17.12 1.06
N PHE A 50 -4.24 16.08 0.38
CA PHE A 50 -5.65 15.75 0.32
C PHE A 50 -6.04 14.57 1.22
N ASP A 51 -5.12 14.11 2.09
CA ASP A 51 -5.50 13.18 3.16
C ASP A 51 -6.53 13.86 4.09
N SER A 52 -7.67 13.21 4.32
CA SER A 52 -8.69 13.71 5.26
C SER A 52 -8.18 13.69 6.71
N ASP A 53 -7.32 12.73 7.03
CA ASP A 53 -6.61 12.59 8.30
C ASP A 53 -5.19 12.10 8.01
N ALA A 54 -4.21 13.00 8.13
CA ALA A 54 -2.82 12.75 7.79
C ALA A 54 -2.15 11.71 8.72
N GLU A 55 -2.43 11.75 10.02
CA GLU A 55 -1.83 10.82 10.99
C GLU A 55 -2.38 9.40 10.78
N MET A 56 -3.69 9.30 10.52
CA MET A 56 -4.33 8.03 10.20
C MET A 56 -3.84 7.49 8.84
N ALA A 57 -3.65 8.36 7.83
CA ALA A 57 -3.12 7.95 6.52
C ALA A 57 -1.71 7.37 6.63
N VAL A 58 -0.82 8.02 7.38
CA VAL A 58 0.54 7.51 7.65
C VAL A 58 0.47 6.16 8.38
N THR A 59 -0.37 6.05 9.40
CA THR A 59 -0.53 4.80 10.17
C THR A 59 -1.03 3.66 9.29
N SER A 60 -2.05 3.90 8.47
CA SER A 60 -2.60 2.93 7.53
C SER A 60 -1.58 2.51 6.48
N ARG A 61 -0.85 3.48 5.90
CA ARG A 61 0.18 3.21 4.90
C ARG A 61 1.30 2.35 5.46
N ARG A 62 1.83 2.67 6.66
CA ARG A 62 2.89 1.88 7.29
C ARG A 62 2.46 0.42 7.48
N LYS A 63 1.27 0.20 8.03
CA LYS A 63 0.71 -1.16 8.22
C LYS A 63 0.54 -1.90 6.88
N LEU A 64 0.08 -1.19 5.86
CA LEU A 64 -0.12 -1.76 4.53
C LEU A 64 1.21 -2.17 3.87
N LEU A 65 2.22 -1.30 3.94
CA LEU A 65 3.56 -1.56 3.39
C LEU A 65 4.29 -2.67 4.14
N GLU A 66 4.15 -2.72 5.48
CA GLU A 66 4.68 -3.80 6.32
C GLU A 66 4.11 -5.14 5.88
N SER A 67 2.78 -5.27 5.82
CA SER A 67 2.11 -6.50 5.37
C SER A 67 2.48 -6.88 3.93
N ALA A 68 2.58 -5.91 3.01
CA ALA A 68 2.99 -6.15 1.64
C ALA A 68 4.44 -6.68 1.56
N SER A 69 5.33 -6.14 2.41
CA SER A 69 6.74 -6.55 2.46
C SER A 69 6.93 -7.96 3.05
N GLU A 70 6.17 -8.32 4.08
CA GLU A 70 6.22 -9.62 4.73
C GLU A 70 5.64 -10.73 3.84
N THR A 71 4.53 -10.44 3.17
CA THR A 71 3.86 -11.41 2.30
C THR A 71 4.54 -11.56 0.95
N GLY A 72 5.33 -10.56 0.54
CA GLY A 72 5.86 -10.49 -0.82
C GLY A 72 4.74 -10.57 -1.84
N CYS A 73 3.66 -9.80 -1.67
CA CYS A 73 2.58 -9.72 -2.64
C CYS A 73 2.99 -8.87 -3.86
N ILE A 74 2.25 -9.00 -4.96
CA ILE A 74 2.32 -8.03 -6.06
C ILE A 74 1.52 -6.81 -5.64
N VAL A 75 2.09 -5.61 -5.74
CA VAL A 75 1.44 -4.36 -5.37
C VAL A 75 1.10 -3.57 -6.63
N LEU A 76 -0.13 -3.05 -6.70
CA LEU A 76 -0.63 -2.19 -7.75
C LEU A 76 -0.87 -0.80 -7.15
N GLY A 77 0.02 0.14 -7.45
CA GLY A 77 -0.05 1.52 -6.96
C GLY A 77 -0.88 2.39 -7.90
N ASN A 78 -2.08 2.80 -7.50
CA ASN A 78 -3.04 3.48 -8.38
C ASN A 78 -2.51 4.77 -9.03
N HIS A 79 -1.60 5.48 -8.36
CA HIS A 79 -1.01 6.75 -8.81
C HIS A 79 0.49 6.67 -9.12
N PHE A 80 1.07 5.47 -9.13
CA PHE A 80 2.48 5.30 -9.43
C PHE A 80 2.74 5.50 -10.93
N ALA A 81 3.99 5.81 -11.29
CA ALA A 81 4.40 5.80 -12.69
C ALA A 81 4.16 4.41 -13.29
N LEU A 82 3.73 4.35 -14.56
CA LEU A 82 3.53 3.08 -15.25
C LEU A 82 4.87 2.31 -15.35
N PRO A 83 4.86 0.97 -15.16
CA PRO A 83 3.69 0.07 -15.18
C PRO A 83 2.89 0.01 -13.88
N SER A 84 3.28 0.75 -12.83
CA SER A 84 2.60 0.86 -11.53
C SER A 84 2.36 -0.45 -10.78
N ILE A 85 3.08 -1.50 -11.17
CA ILE A 85 3.03 -2.84 -10.60
C ILE A 85 4.44 -3.21 -10.16
N GLY A 86 4.57 -3.72 -8.94
CA GLY A 86 5.87 -4.09 -8.38
C GLY A 86 5.72 -4.79 -7.03
N ARG A 87 6.72 -4.66 -6.18
CA ARG A 87 6.77 -5.24 -4.83
C ARG A 87 7.32 -4.24 -3.84
N VAL A 88 7.02 -4.48 -2.57
CA VAL A 88 7.58 -3.73 -1.45
C VAL A 88 8.55 -4.64 -0.69
N LYS A 89 9.70 -4.11 -0.30
CA LYS A 89 10.66 -4.75 0.61
C LYS A 89 10.86 -3.91 1.85
N ALA A 90 11.09 -4.56 2.99
CA ALA A 90 11.58 -3.88 4.16
C ALA A 90 13.00 -3.34 3.89
N ASP A 91 13.25 -2.10 4.29
CA ASP A 91 14.56 -1.45 4.18
C ASP A 91 14.80 -0.61 5.44
N ASN A 92 15.50 -1.20 6.41
CA ASN A 92 15.69 -0.64 7.75
C ASN A 92 14.35 -0.27 8.41
N ASP A 93 14.15 1.00 8.79
CA ASP A 93 12.92 1.52 9.43
C ASP A 93 11.84 1.97 8.41
N ALA A 94 12.07 1.73 7.12
CA ALA A 94 11.22 2.11 6.01
C ALA A 94 11.02 0.95 5.02
N PHE A 95 10.64 1.28 3.78
CA PHE A 95 10.37 0.31 2.73
C PHE A 95 10.98 0.74 1.41
N ARG A 96 11.23 -0.21 0.51
CA ARG A 96 11.69 0.04 -0.84
C ARG A 96 10.72 -0.54 -1.86
N TRP A 97 10.48 0.23 -2.92
CA TRP A 97 9.78 -0.26 -4.10
C TRP A 97 10.74 -1.01 -5.04
N GLU A 98 10.29 -2.17 -5.53
CA GLU A 98 10.97 -2.97 -6.55
C GLU A 98 10.03 -3.17 -7.74
N ASP A 99 10.44 -2.69 -8.92
CA ASP A 99 9.74 -2.90 -10.20
C ASP A 99 9.87 -4.33 -10.71
#